data_AF-A0A0C3AV59-F1
#
_entry.id   AF-A0A0C3AV59-F1
#
_cell.length_a   1.000
_cell.length_b   1.000
_cell.length_c   1.000
_cell.angle_alpha   90.00
_cell.angle_beta   90.00
_cell.angle_gamma   90.00
#
_symmetry.space_group_name_H-M   'P 1'
#
loop_
_entity.id
_entity.type
_entity.pdbx_description
1 polymer ?
#
loop_
_entity_poly.entity_id
_entity_poly.type
_entity_poly.pdbx_seq_one_letter_code
_entity_poly.pdbx_strand_id
1 'polypeptide(L)'
;MALPLGLNKCPPFHSISSGRIVDTLLPPPESAMEDEMRRNLFWLAYAIDRTSGTGTPWAFGIEDDDIGQFLPARGDLFDIGVLPTPTERQWSHTKDLLLVHPVDECDSFSLYIKGTFLITRVKNFNRRFRSRHYAENPSALQFGFTPASDARNTQAFKELDSILLSFRKSFPHHLKNFINGNVVDLHLYAASLFPLSCIILLHEPHADVRKSGCMSALRLLTAARDILDLIYALHSTSYDITLMDFSCTSAWYMSGRVLARFLQVALESDSQEQISTLSAELGFVQLSINKVAQRIPLAYSHAKILHDFTVETCGTSFGFSRA
;
A
#
# COMPACT_ATOMS: atom_id res chain seq x y z
N MET A 1 13.20 -12.21 9.00
CA MET A 1 13.97 -13.47 9.04
C MET A 1 13.56 -14.49 7.95
N ALA A 2 12.83 -14.12 6.89
CA ALA A 2 12.38 -15.10 5.88
C ALA A 2 13.46 -15.53 4.85
N LEU A 3 14.44 -14.65 4.56
CA LEU A 3 15.47 -14.91 3.54
C LEU A 3 16.46 -16.03 3.94
N PRO A 4 17.02 -16.07 5.17
CA PRO A 4 17.90 -17.18 5.57
C PRO A 4 17.19 -18.54 5.63
N LEU A 5 15.86 -18.54 5.68
CA LEU A 5 15.02 -19.74 5.64
C LEU A 5 14.69 -20.17 4.19
N GLY A 6 15.19 -19.45 3.18
CA GLY A 6 14.99 -19.76 1.76
C GLY A 6 13.56 -19.62 1.26
N LEU A 7 12.65 -19.01 2.04
CA LEU A 7 11.20 -19.01 1.72
C LEU A 7 10.83 -18.09 0.54
N ASN A 8 11.76 -17.23 0.12
CA ASN A 8 11.59 -16.28 -1.00
C ASN A 8 11.84 -16.89 -2.38
N LYS A 9 12.25 -18.16 -2.45
CA LYS A 9 12.57 -18.84 -3.71
C LYS A 9 11.90 -20.21 -3.76
N CYS A 10 11.54 -20.66 -4.94
CA CYS A 10 11.26 -22.07 -5.24
C CYS A 10 12.01 -22.51 -6.50
N PRO A 11 12.16 -23.83 -6.72
CA PRO A 11 12.71 -24.33 -7.98
C PRO A 11 11.98 -23.74 -9.20
N PRO A 12 12.69 -23.38 -10.29
CA PRO A 12 14.11 -23.65 -10.55
C PRO A 12 15.08 -22.54 -10.07
N PHE A 13 14.64 -21.58 -9.26
CA PHE A 13 15.46 -20.42 -8.89
C PHE A 13 16.47 -20.77 -7.79
N HIS A 14 17.71 -21.02 -8.20
CA HIS A 14 18.85 -21.20 -7.30
C HIS A 14 20.01 -20.26 -7.69
N SER A 15 20.98 -20.09 -6.78
CA SER A 15 22.18 -19.31 -7.09
C SER A 15 23.00 -19.99 -8.20
N ILE A 16 23.66 -19.19 -9.04
CA ILE A 16 24.66 -19.69 -10.00
C ILE A 16 26.01 -19.99 -9.34
N SER A 17 26.20 -19.59 -8.08
CA SER A 17 27.42 -19.87 -7.32
C SER A 17 27.52 -21.36 -7.02
N SER A 18 28.60 -22.00 -7.46
CA SER A 18 28.87 -23.44 -7.32
C SER A 18 29.46 -23.85 -5.94
N GLY A 19 29.30 -23.02 -4.91
CA GLY A 19 29.84 -23.25 -3.57
C GLY A 19 28.98 -24.19 -2.72
N ARG A 20 29.62 -24.89 -1.77
CA ARG A 20 28.96 -25.71 -0.72
C ARG A 20 28.30 -24.84 0.37
N ILE A 21 27.58 -23.80 -0.02
CA ILE A 21 26.84 -22.97 0.93
C ILE A 21 25.50 -23.66 1.18
N VAL A 22 25.09 -23.74 2.44
CA VAL A 22 23.75 -24.16 2.80
C VAL A 22 22.79 -23.05 2.34
N ASP A 23 22.08 -23.28 1.24
CA ASP A 23 21.20 -22.29 0.60
C ASP A 23 19.98 -21.92 1.48
N THR A 24 19.61 -22.77 2.44
CA THR A 24 18.52 -22.52 3.39
C THR A 24 18.74 -23.24 4.71
N LEU A 25 18.35 -22.61 5.83
CA LEU A 25 18.38 -23.21 7.16
C LEU A 25 17.26 -24.24 7.40
N LEU A 26 16.22 -24.27 6.55
CA LEU A 26 15.13 -25.24 6.69
C LEU A 26 15.42 -26.52 5.89
N PRO A 27 15.03 -27.70 6.40
CA PRO A 27 15.01 -28.91 5.58
C PRO A 27 13.98 -28.77 4.44
N PRO A 28 14.07 -29.60 3.38
CA PRO A 28 13.02 -29.67 2.36
C PRO A 28 11.63 -29.88 2.99
N PRO A 29 10.56 -29.34 2.41
CA PRO A 29 9.20 -29.58 2.90
C PRO A 29 8.85 -31.07 2.78
N GLU A 30 8.17 -31.61 3.78
CA GLU A 30 7.75 -33.02 3.85
C GLU A 30 6.52 -33.31 2.99
N SER A 31 5.75 -32.26 2.64
CA SER A 31 4.57 -32.36 1.79
C SER A 31 4.37 -31.10 0.94
N ALA A 32 3.59 -31.22 -0.13
CA ALA A 32 3.20 -30.07 -0.95
C ALA A 32 2.42 -29.04 -0.12
N MET A 33 1.61 -29.49 0.85
CA MET A 33 0.90 -28.61 1.77
C MET A 33 1.88 -27.80 2.63
N GLU A 34 2.90 -28.44 3.19
CA GLU A 34 3.91 -27.73 3.97
C GLU A 34 4.68 -26.71 3.10
N ASP A 35 4.98 -27.04 1.83
CA ASP A 35 5.59 -26.09 0.90
C ASP A 35 4.71 -24.85 0.68
N GLU A 36 3.40 -25.03 0.49
CA GLU A 36 2.47 -23.90 0.34
C GLU A 36 2.31 -23.10 1.65
N MET A 37 2.30 -23.75 2.82
CA MET A 37 2.30 -23.06 4.11
C MET A 37 3.53 -22.17 4.27
N ARG A 38 4.72 -22.69 3.92
CA ARG A 38 5.99 -21.96 3.94
C ARG A 38 5.98 -20.76 2.97
N ARG A 39 5.35 -20.92 1.81
CA ARG A 39 5.14 -19.85 0.82
C ARG A 39 4.19 -18.77 1.33
N ASN A 40 3.06 -19.15 1.93
CA ASN A 40 2.11 -18.22 2.53
C ASN A 40 2.75 -17.44 3.67
N LEU A 41 3.56 -18.10 4.51
CA LEU A 41 4.35 -17.45 5.56
C LEU A 41 5.32 -16.40 4.99
N PHE A 42 6.01 -16.72 3.88
CA PHE A 42 6.85 -15.73 3.20
C PHE A 42 6.05 -14.51 2.73
N TRP A 43 4.90 -14.73 2.10
CA TRP A 43 4.08 -13.63 1.59
C TRP A 43 3.48 -12.75 2.69
N LEU A 44 3.10 -13.33 3.83
CA LEU A 44 2.71 -12.58 5.02
C LEU A 44 3.88 -11.75 5.57
N ALA A 45 5.08 -12.34 5.67
CA ALA A 45 6.28 -11.62 6.11
C ALA A 45 6.67 -10.49 5.13
N TYR A 46 6.55 -10.74 3.83
CA TYR A 46 6.73 -9.75 2.77
C TYR A 46 5.75 -8.60 2.97
N ALA A 47 4.45 -8.89 3.09
CA ALA A 47 3.40 -7.89 3.25
C ALA A 47 3.62 -7.02 4.50
N ILE A 48 3.96 -7.62 5.65
CA ILE A 48 4.24 -6.91 6.90
C ILE A 48 5.42 -5.94 6.73
N ASP A 49 6.49 -6.34 6.05
CA ASP A 49 7.64 -5.46 5.76
C ASP A 49 7.21 -4.24 4.92
N ARG A 50 6.31 -4.43 3.95
CA ARG A 50 5.83 -3.34 3.07
C ARG A 50 4.90 -2.40 3.82
N THR A 51 3.91 -2.95 4.51
CA THR A 51 2.90 -2.16 5.22
C THR A 51 3.52 -1.41 6.41
N SER A 52 4.42 -2.03 7.17
CA SER A 52 5.14 -1.37 8.27
C SER A 52 6.11 -0.29 7.77
N GLY A 53 6.74 -0.53 6.61
CA GLY A 53 7.68 0.41 6.03
C GLY A 53 7.04 1.54 5.22
N THR A 54 5.74 1.52 4.92
CA THR A 54 5.10 2.49 4.00
C THR A 54 5.33 3.95 4.43
N GLY A 55 5.25 4.24 5.73
CA GLY A 55 5.45 5.59 6.29
C GLY A 55 6.87 5.92 6.74
N THR A 56 7.86 5.08 6.43
CA THR A 56 9.25 5.26 6.92
C THR A 56 10.20 5.67 5.80
N PRO A 57 11.29 6.42 6.08
CA PRO A 57 12.29 6.76 5.07
C PRO A 57 13.21 5.58 4.70
N TRP A 58 13.15 4.48 5.46
CA TRP A 58 14.08 3.35 5.36
C TRP A 58 13.81 2.44 4.16
N ALA A 59 14.83 1.68 3.74
CA ALA A 59 14.64 0.57 2.81
C ALA A 59 13.73 -0.51 3.42
N PHE A 60 13.09 -1.30 2.56
CA PHE A 60 12.47 -2.55 2.99
C PHE A 60 13.55 -3.59 3.31
N GLY A 61 13.22 -4.54 4.20
CA GLY A 61 14.15 -5.59 4.60
C GLY A 61 14.31 -6.70 3.56
N ILE A 62 13.37 -6.81 2.63
CA ILE A 62 13.41 -7.78 1.52
C ILE A 62 13.43 -6.97 0.21
N GLU A 63 14.38 -7.20 -0.68
CA GLU A 63 14.36 -6.61 -2.03
C GLU A 63 13.52 -7.49 -2.98
N ASP A 64 12.78 -6.86 -3.90
CA ASP A 64 11.90 -7.59 -4.81
C ASP A 64 12.68 -8.45 -5.82
N ASP A 65 13.90 -8.04 -6.16
CA ASP A 65 14.80 -8.77 -7.08
C ASP A 65 15.28 -10.11 -6.48
N ASP A 66 15.18 -10.30 -5.16
CA ASP A 66 15.53 -11.55 -4.49
C ASP A 66 14.39 -12.59 -4.50
N ILE A 67 13.23 -12.26 -5.09
CA ILE A 67 12.02 -13.07 -5.01
C ILE A 67 11.79 -13.89 -6.27
N GLY A 68 12.07 -15.19 -6.18
CA GLY A 68 11.80 -16.18 -7.22
C GLY A 68 10.69 -17.13 -6.79
N GLN A 69 9.48 -16.60 -6.53
CA GLN A 69 8.40 -17.35 -5.87
C GLN A 69 7.05 -17.21 -6.58
N PHE A 70 6.25 -18.28 -6.56
CA PHE A 70 4.83 -18.19 -6.95
C PHE A 70 4.04 -17.33 -5.97
N LEU A 71 3.04 -16.60 -6.48
CA LEU A 71 1.99 -16.03 -5.63
C LEU A 71 1.25 -17.14 -4.84
N PRO A 72 0.59 -16.79 -3.72
CA PRO A 72 -0.21 -17.75 -2.96
C PRO A 72 -1.20 -18.50 -3.85
N ALA A 73 -1.40 -19.79 -3.57
CA ALA A 73 -2.56 -20.50 -4.09
C ALA A 73 -3.85 -19.88 -3.52
N ARG A 74 -4.96 -20.06 -4.23
CA ARG A 74 -6.26 -19.62 -3.74
C ARG A 74 -6.60 -20.30 -2.41
N GLY A 75 -7.19 -19.55 -1.48
CA GLY A 75 -7.55 -20.03 -0.16
C GLY A 75 -8.49 -21.24 -0.19
N ASP A 76 -9.48 -21.25 -1.10
CA ASP A 76 -10.42 -22.36 -1.24
C ASP A 76 -9.75 -23.68 -1.62
N LEU A 77 -8.73 -23.63 -2.48
CA LEU A 77 -7.90 -24.77 -2.87
C LEU A 77 -6.94 -25.20 -1.77
N PHE A 78 -6.35 -24.24 -1.07
CA PHE A 78 -5.47 -24.48 0.08
C PHE A 78 -6.23 -25.20 1.21
N ASP A 79 -7.43 -24.73 1.55
CA ASP A 79 -8.24 -25.26 2.66
C ASP A 79 -8.64 -26.74 2.46
N ILE A 80 -8.86 -27.16 1.21
CA ILE A 80 -9.20 -28.56 0.87
C ILE A 80 -7.98 -29.43 0.56
N GLY A 81 -6.77 -28.86 0.58
CA GLY A 81 -5.52 -29.57 0.31
C GLY A 81 -5.23 -29.88 -1.16
N VAL A 82 -5.89 -29.19 -2.09
CA VAL A 82 -5.71 -29.39 -3.54
C VAL A 82 -4.86 -28.25 -4.10
N LEU A 83 -3.56 -28.47 -4.26
CA LEU A 83 -2.65 -27.42 -4.71
C LEU A 83 -2.50 -27.40 -6.24
N PRO A 84 -2.56 -26.23 -6.89
CA PRO A 84 -2.37 -26.12 -8.34
C PRO A 84 -0.96 -26.51 -8.77
N THR A 85 -0.84 -26.98 -10.00
CA THR A 85 0.46 -27.27 -10.61
C THR A 85 1.23 -25.98 -10.93
N PRO A 86 2.57 -26.03 -11.09
CA PRO A 86 3.39 -24.86 -11.44
C PRO A 86 2.91 -24.05 -12.67
N THR A 87 2.23 -24.69 -13.62
CA THR A 87 1.69 -24.04 -14.84
C THR A 87 0.39 -23.27 -14.60
N GLU A 88 -0.31 -23.56 -13.51
CA GLU A 88 -1.56 -22.94 -13.08
C GLU A 88 -1.29 -21.91 -11.95
N ARG A 89 -0.07 -21.35 -11.94
CA ARG A 89 0.40 -20.46 -10.89
C ARG A 89 1.07 -19.24 -11.49
N GLN A 90 0.69 -18.08 -10.99
CA GLN A 90 1.35 -16.83 -11.33
C GLN A 90 2.63 -16.62 -10.52
N TRP A 91 3.71 -16.25 -11.21
CA TRP A 91 5.01 -15.91 -10.60
C TRP A 91 5.08 -14.45 -10.13
N SER A 92 5.90 -14.17 -9.11
CA SER A 92 6.24 -12.81 -8.63
C SER A 92 6.78 -11.87 -9.71
N HIS A 93 7.35 -12.40 -10.78
CA HIS A 93 7.94 -11.66 -11.90
C HIS A 93 7.12 -11.81 -13.19
N THR A 94 5.88 -12.31 -13.11
CA THR A 94 4.98 -12.37 -14.27
C THR A 94 4.81 -10.95 -14.85
N LYS A 95 4.90 -10.84 -16.17
CA LYS A 95 4.66 -9.56 -16.85
C LYS A 95 3.27 -9.04 -16.48
N ASP A 96 3.16 -7.74 -16.22
CA ASP A 96 1.91 -7.08 -15.87
C ASP A 96 1.22 -7.69 -14.64
N LEU A 97 1.99 -8.28 -13.71
CA LEU A 97 1.52 -8.91 -12.46
C LEU A 97 0.41 -8.13 -11.75
N LEU A 98 0.58 -6.81 -11.69
CA LEU A 98 -0.30 -5.90 -10.97
C LEU A 98 -1.64 -5.68 -11.68
N LEU A 99 -1.75 -5.94 -12.98
CA LEU A 99 -2.95 -5.67 -13.77
C LEU A 99 -3.60 -6.94 -14.33
N VAL A 100 -2.88 -8.07 -14.34
CA VAL A 100 -3.38 -9.37 -14.83
C VAL A 100 -3.70 -10.27 -13.65
N HIS A 101 -4.99 -10.58 -13.45
CA HIS A 101 -5.52 -11.40 -12.36
C HIS A 101 -6.34 -12.57 -12.92
N PRO A 102 -5.70 -13.71 -13.24
CA PRO A 102 -6.41 -14.89 -13.74
C PRO A 102 -7.47 -15.34 -12.73
N VAL A 103 -8.71 -15.54 -13.19
CA VAL A 103 -9.85 -15.86 -12.32
C VAL A 103 -9.63 -17.16 -11.54
N ASP A 104 -9.03 -18.15 -12.20
CA ASP A 104 -8.82 -19.48 -11.62
C ASP A 104 -7.59 -19.56 -10.69
N GLU A 105 -6.76 -18.51 -10.64
CA GLU A 105 -5.52 -18.49 -9.85
C GLU A 105 -5.52 -17.43 -8.75
N CYS A 106 -6.44 -16.46 -8.80
CA CYS A 106 -6.42 -15.27 -7.96
C CYS A 106 -7.60 -15.23 -6.99
N ASP A 107 -7.30 -14.90 -5.73
CA ASP A 107 -8.26 -14.61 -4.68
C ASP A 107 -7.93 -13.27 -3.99
N SER A 108 -8.62 -12.95 -2.88
CA SER A 108 -8.38 -11.72 -2.14
C SER A 108 -6.98 -11.65 -1.51
N PHE A 109 -6.44 -12.77 -1.04
CA PHE A 109 -5.08 -12.81 -0.48
C PHE A 109 -4.02 -12.53 -1.56
N SER A 110 -4.19 -13.10 -2.75
CA SER A 110 -3.33 -12.81 -3.91
C SER A 110 -3.38 -11.33 -4.32
N LEU A 111 -4.58 -10.72 -4.33
CA LEU A 111 -4.74 -9.28 -4.60
C LEU A 111 -4.10 -8.41 -3.51
N TYR A 112 -4.20 -8.82 -2.25
CA TYR A 112 -3.54 -8.18 -1.13
C TYR A 112 -2.02 -8.16 -1.32
N ILE A 113 -1.41 -9.31 -1.64
CA ILE A 113 0.03 -9.41 -1.92
C ILE A 113 0.42 -8.52 -3.12
N LYS A 114 -0.32 -8.57 -4.23
CA LYS A 114 -0.09 -7.68 -5.37
C LYS A 114 -0.19 -6.20 -5.00
N GLY A 115 -1.13 -5.84 -4.14
CA GLY A 115 -1.25 -4.47 -3.64
C GLY A 115 -0.03 -4.04 -2.82
N THR A 116 0.60 -4.95 -2.06
CA THR A 116 1.87 -4.65 -1.36
C THR A 116 3.04 -4.42 -2.32
N PHE A 117 3.06 -5.04 -3.51
CA PHE A 117 4.04 -4.69 -4.55
C PHE A 117 3.91 -3.25 -5.06
N LEU A 118 2.70 -2.67 -5.10
CA LEU A 118 2.52 -1.26 -5.45
C LEU A 118 3.28 -0.34 -4.50
N ILE A 119 3.21 -0.65 -3.20
CA ILE A 119 3.91 0.08 -2.13
C ILE A 119 5.40 0.08 -2.41
N THR A 120 5.98 -1.08 -2.73
CA THR A 120 7.41 -1.17 -3.07
C THR A 120 7.76 -0.32 -4.28
N ARG A 121 7.00 -0.43 -5.37
CA ARG A 121 7.29 0.29 -6.62
C ARG A 121 7.25 1.80 -6.42
N VAL A 122 6.22 2.33 -5.76
CA VAL A 122 6.09 3.78 -5.49
C VAL A 122 7.16 4.26 -4.51
N LYS A 123 7.39 3.54 -3.41
CA LYS A 123 8.39 3.94 -2.43
C LYS A 123 9.80 3.95 -3.02
N ASN A 124 10.15 2.91 -3.78
CA ASN A 124 11.44 2.85 -4.46
C ASN A 124 11.59 3.93 -5.53
N PHE A 125 10.53 4.25 -6.27
CA PHE A 125 10.53 5.38 -7.20
C PHE A 125 10.87 6.68 -6.47
N ASN A 126 10.08 7.06 -5.45
CA ASN A 126 10.28 8.32 -4.72
C ASN A 126 11.67 8.39 -4.06
N ARG A 127 12.12 7.31 -3.41
CA ARG A 127 13.39 7.26 -2.68
C ARG A 127 14.60 7.27 -3.61
N ARG A 128 14.54 6.54 -4.73
CA ARG A 128 15.69 6.32 -5.63
C ARG A 128 15.67 7.24 -6.85
N PHE A 129 14.65 8.07 -7.05
CA PHE A 129 14.52 8.96 -8.22
C PHE A 129 15.78 9.78 -8.47
N ARG A 130 16.22 10.55 -7.46
CA ARG A 130 17.37 11.45 -7.59
C ARG A 130 18.68 10.68 -7.77
N SER A 131 18.88 9.56 -7.06
CA SER A 131 20.12 8.79 -7.17
C SER A 131 20.25 8.07 -8.52
N ARG A 132 19.15 7.54 -9.06
CA ARG A 132 19.11 6.93 -10.41
C ARG A 132 19.35 7.96 -11.50
N HIS A 133 18.66 9.10 -11.44
CA HIS A 133 18.84 10.17 -12.41
C HIS A 133 20.30 10.70 -12.40
N TYR A 134 20.96 10.69 -11.25
CA TYR A 134 22.38 11.02 -11.15
C TYR A 134 23.30 9.96 -11.75
N ALA A 135 23.05 8.67 -11.47
CA ALA A 135 23.85 7.58 -12.02
C ALA A 135 23.83 7.55 -13.56
N GLU A 136 22.70 7.92 -14.17
CA GLU A 136 22.54 8.02 -15.61
C GLU A 136 23.21 9.26 -16.22
N ASN A 137 23.32 10.36 -15.45
CA ASN A 137 23.91 11.62 -15.90
C ASN A 137 24.84 12.27 -14.85
N PRO A 138 26.06 11.74 -14.62
CA PRO A 138 26.97 12.24 -13.59
C PRO A 138 27.43 13.69 -13.80
N SER A 139 27.41 14.18 -15.05
CA SER A 139 27.75 15.55 -15.43
C SER A 139 26.76 16.60 -14.94
N ALA A 140 25.55 16.21 -14.51
CA ALA A 140 24.53 17.12 -14.01
C ALA A 140 24.91 17.84 -12.69
N LEU A 141 25.93 17.37 -11.97
CA LEU A 141 26.45 18.06 -10.78
C LEU A 141 27.51 19.14 -11.08
N GLN A 142 28.06 19.19 -12.29
CA GLN A 142 29.14 20.15 -12.62
C GLN A 142 28.64 21.59 -12.80
N PHE A 143 27.33 21.81 -12.96
CA PHE A 143 26.72 23.13 -13.17
C PHE A 143 25.65 23.46 -12.11
N GLY A 144 26.04 23.41 -10.83
CA GLY A 144 25.12 23.65 -9.73
C GLY A 144 24.02 22.59 -9.67
N PHE A 145 23.18 22.61 -8.63
CA PHE A 145 21.99 21.76 -8.59
C PHE A 145 21.02 22.22 -9.70
N THR A 146 21.17 21.73 -10.93
CA THR A 146 20.08 21.82 -11.90
C THR A 146 18.87 21.17 -11.23
N PRO A 147 17.71 21.84 -11.15
CA PRO A 147 16.52 21.22 -10.60
C PRO A 147 16.33 19.91 -11.35
N ALA A 148 16.36 18.78 -10.64
CA ALA A 148 16.11 17.49 -11.27
C ALA A 148 14.82 17.62 -12.09
N SER A 149 14.84 17.16 -13.34
CA SER A 149 13.66 17.19 -14.22
C SER A 149 12.45 16.71 -13.41
N ASP A 150 11.35 17.47 -13.48
CA ASP A 150 10.13 17.16 -12.71
C ASP A 150 9.78 15.68 -12.90
N ALA A 151 9.81 14.93 -11.80
CA ALA A 151 9.65 13.48 -11.82
C ALA A 151 8.38 13.05 -12.54
N ARG A 152 7.33 13.89 -12.49
CA ARG A 152 6.03 13.67 -13.14
C ARG A 152 6.11 13.56 -14.66
N ASN A 153 7.14 14.15 -15.27
CA ASN A 153 7.31 14.11 -16.73
C ASN A 153 7.94 12.80 -17.20
N THR A 154 8.58 12.06 -16.30
CA THR A 154 9.24 10.78 -16.63
C THR A 154 8.22 9.70 -16.98
N GLN A 155 8.64 8.80 -17.86
CA GLN A 155 7.81 7.66 -18.26
C GLN A 155 7.50 6.75 -17.06
N ALA A 156 8.47 6.52 -16.18
CA ALA A 156 8.30 5.71 -14.98
C ALA A 156 7.20 6.27 -14.03
N PHE A 157 7.13 7.60 -13.86
CA PHE A 157 6.05 8.21 -13.07
C PHE A 157 4.67 7.97 -13.72
N LYS A 158 4.56 8.22 -15.03
CA LYS A 158 3.31 8.07 -15.78
C LYS A 158 2.81 6.63 -15.78
N GLU A 159 3.73 5.67 -15.92
CA GLU A 159 3.43 4.24 -15.82
C GLU A 159 2.92 3.86 -14.43
N LEU A 160 3.58 4.33 -13.37
CA LEU A 160 3.13 4.09 -12.00
C LEU A 160 1.75 4.71 -11.75
N ASP A 161 1.51 5.98 -12.11
CA ASP A 161 0.19 6.62 -11.97
C ASP A 161 -0.88 5.82 -12.73
N SER A 162 -0.60 5.39 -13.97
CA SER A 162 -1.50 4.58 -14.78
C SER A 162 -1.83 3.22 -14.13
N ILE A 163 -0.81 2.52 -13.61
CA ILE A 163 -1.00 1.25 -12.91
C ILE A 163 -1.87 1.45 -11.66
N LEU A 164 -1.61 2.47 -10.86
CA LEU A 164 -2.35 2.75 -9.63
C LEU A 164 -3.84 2.99 -9.90
N LEU A 165 -4.16 3.74 -10.94
CA LEU A 165 -5.55 4.04 -11.34
C LEU A 165 -6.27 2.85 -11.98
N SER A 166 -5.52 1.88 -12.47
CA SER A 166 -6.04 0.70 -13.17
C SER A 166 -6.16 -0.52 -12.26
N PHE A 167 -5.35 -0.61 -11.20
CA PHE A 167 -5.23 -1.77 -10.32
C PHE A 167 -6.57 -2.29 -9.81
N ARG A 168 -7.38 -1.44 -9.16
CA ARG A 168 -8.70 -1.88 -8.67
C ARG A 168 -9.69 -2.15 -9.80
N LYS A 169 -9.56 -1.44 -10.94
CA LYS A 169 -10.43 -1.63 -12.11
C LYS A 169 -10.20 -2.97 -12.80
N SER A 170 -8.97 -3.50 -12.73
CA SER A 170 -8.60 -4.80 -13.29
C SER A 170 -9.01 -6.00 -12.43
N PHE A 171 -9.56 -5.78 -11.23
CA PHE A 171 -10.00 -6.89 -10.39
C PHE A 171 -11.11 -7.71 -11.06
N PRO A 172 -11.08 -9.06 -10.94
CA PRO A 172 -12.19 -9.91 -11.35
C PRO A 172 -13.52 -9.47 -10.74
N HIS A 173 -14.64 -9.64 -11.44
CA HIS A 173 -15.94 -9.14 -11.00
C HIS A 173 -16.32 -9.61 -9.58
N HIS A 174 -16.06 -10.88 -9.26
CA HIS A 174 -16.35 -11.48 -7.96
C HIS A 174 -15.41 -10.98 -6.84
N LEU A 175 -14.32 -10.30 -7.18
CA LEU A 175 -13.37 -9.68 -6.24
C LEU A 175 -13.42 -8.15 -6.28
N LYS A 176 -14.49 -7.53 -6.80
CA LYS A 176 -14.59 -6.05 -6.79
C LYS A 176 -15.16 -5.49 -5.49
N ASN A 177 -15.99 -6.27 -4.80
CA ASN A 177 -16.66 -5.87 -3.58
C ASN A 177 -16.09 -6.64 -2.39
N PHE A 178 -15.54 -5.91 -1.42
CA PHE A 178 -15.01 -6.48 -0.18
C PHE A 178 -16.10 -6.79 0.85
N ILE A 179 -17.36 -6.40 0.59
CA ILE A 179 -18.51 -6.73 1.42
C ILE A 179 -19.35 -7.76 0.66
N ASN A 180 -19.48 -8.96 1.23
CA ASN A 180 -20.32 -10.02 0.68
C ASN A 180 -21.34 -10.48 1.72
N GLY A 181 -22.58 -9.98 1.62
CA GLY A 181 -23.60 -10.18 2.63
C GLY A 181 -23.16 -9.61 3.98
N ASN A 182 -23.01 -10.47 4.99
CA ASN A 182 -22.58 -10.09 6.34
C ASN A 182 -21.07 -10.27 6.57
N VAL A 183 -20.32 -10.70 5.55
CA VAL A 183 -18.88 -10.97 5.66
C VAL A 183 -18.10 -9.83 5.00
N VAL A 184 -17.09 -9.34 5.72
CA VAL A 184 -16.13 -8.36 5.21
C VAL A 184 -14.80 -9.07 4.93
N ASP A 185 -14.35 -9.02 3.68
CA ASP A 185 -13.05 -9.51 3.26
C ASP A 185 -11.97 -8.44 3.49
N LEU A 186 -11.17 -8.62 4.54
CA LEU A 186 -10.14 -7.66 4.93
C LEU A 186 -8.96 -7.63 3.96
N HIS A 187 -8.61 -8.74 3.33
CA HIS A 187 -7.54 -8.76 2.33
C HIS A 187 -7.96 -7.91 1.14
N LEU A 188 -9.21 -8.04 0.70
CA LEU A 188 -9.75 -7.25 -0.41
C LEU A 188 -9.96 -5.77 -0.05
N TYR A 189 -10.37 -5.50 1.18
CA TYR A 189 -10.43 -4.14 1.72
C TYR A 189 -9.05 -3.46 1.69
N ALA A 190 -8.03 -4.11 2.24
CA ALA A 190 -6.65 -3.61 2.22
C ALA A 190 -6.09 -3.48 0.79
N ALA A 191 -6.35 -4.46 -0.08
CA ALA A 191 -5.98 -4.40 -1.50
C ALA A 191 -6.63 -3.20 -2.22
N SER A 192 -7.81 -2.76 -1.78
CA SER A 192 -8.49 -1.56 -2.29
C SER A 192 -7.89 -0.26 -1.75
N LEU A 193 -7.35 -0.28 -0.53
CA LEU A 193 -6.69 0.88 0.09
C LEU A 193 -5.29 1.13 -0.49
N PHE A 194 -4.51 0.07 -0.74
CA PHE A 194 -3.11 0.19 -1.17
C PHE A 194 -2.86 1.07 -2.42
N PRO A 195 -3.61 0.98 -3.53
CA PRO A 195 -3.41 1.88 -4.66
C PRO A 195 -3.67 3.34 -4.28
N LEU A 196 -4.66 3.62 -3.42
CA LEU A 196 -5.00 4.97 -2.99
C LEU A 196 -3.90 5.57 -2.10
N SER A 197 -3.40 4.79 -1.14
CA SER A 197 -2.23 5.17 -0.34
C SER A 197 -1.01 5.43 -1.23
N CYS A 198 -0.80 4.60 -2.24
CA CYS A 198 0.30 4.75 -3.18
C CYS A 198 0.14 6.00 -4.08
N ILE A 199 -1.09 6.37 -4.48
CA ILE A 199 -1.35 7.66 -5.15
C ILE A 199 -0.96 8.81 -4.24
N ILE A 200 -1.34 8.75 -2.96
CA ILE A 200 -0.96 9.78 -1.98
C ILE A 200 0.57 9.90 -1.89
N LEU A 201 1.28 8.78 -1.71
CA LEU A 201 2.75 8.78 -1.63
C LEU A 201 3.41 9.30 -2.91
N LEU A 202 2.95 8.87 -4.09
CA LEU A 202 3.53 9.24 -5.37
C LEU A 202 3.39 10.75 -5.62
N HIS A 203 2.25 11.35 -5.24
CA HIS A 203 1.96 12.74 -5.53
C HIS A 203 2.31 13.73 -4.41
N GLU A 204 2.48 13.29 -3.16
CA GLU A 204 2.77 14.17 -2.00
C GLU A 204 3.95 15.12 -2.23
N PRO A 205 5.12 14.70 -2.79
CA PRO A 205 6.26 15.59 -3.02
C PRO A 205 6.03 16.66 -4.09
N HIS A 206 4.97 16.53 -4.88
CA HIS A 206 4.68 17.37 -6.04
C HIS A 206 3.40 18.20 -5.89
N ALA A 207 2.63 17.96 -4.82
CA ALA A 207 1.34 18.56 -4.61
C ALA A 207 1.46 19.92 -3.94
N ASP A 208 1.04 20.94 -4.67
CA ASP A 208 0.79 22.28 -4.17
C ASP A 208 -0.73 22.51 -4.11
N VAL A 209 -1.27 22.48 -2.88
CA VAL A 209 -2.72 22.60 -2.60
C VAL A 209 -3.23 24.04 -2.76
N ARG A 210 -2.34 25.04 -2.75
CA ARG A 210 -2.70 26.46 -2.94
C ARG A 210 -2.74 26.84 -4.41
N LYS A 211 -2.04 26.09 -5.26
CA LYS A 211 -2.00 26.32 -6.70
C LYS A 211 -3.21 25.73 -7.41
N SER A 212 -4.06 26.59 -7.96
CA SER A 212 -5.16 26.18 -8.86
C SER A 212 -4.63 25.38 -10.05
N GLY A 213 -5.34 24.31 -10.42
CA GLY A 213 -4.96 23.41 -11.53
C GLY A 213 -3.81 22.44 -11.21
N CYS A 214 -3.37 22.33 -9.96
CA CYS A 214 -2.33 21.38 -9.58
C CYS A 214 -2.87 19.93 -9.63
N MET A 215 -2.50 19.19 -10.69
CA MET A 215 -2.93 17.79 -10.88
C MET A 215 -2.54 16.87 -9.72
N SER A 216 -1.37 17.06 -9.13
CA SER A 216 -0.95 16.28 -7.96
C SER A 216 -1.85 16.56 -6.75
N ALA A 217 -2.23 17.82 -6.51
CA ALA A 217 -3.15 18.14 -5.43
C ALA A 217 -4.54 17.52 -5.66
N LEU A 218 -5.05 17.59 -6.90
CA LEU A 218 -6.31 16.92 -7.27
C LEU A 218 -6.24 15.40 -7.01
N ARG A 219 -5.15 14.74 -7.45
CA ARG A 219 -4.92 13.30 -7.19
C ARG A 219 -4.93 12.97 -5.70
N LEU A 220 -4.30 13.80 -4.86
CA LEU A 220 -4.31 13.61 -3.41
C LEU A 220 -5.74 13.69 -2.85
N LEU A 221 -6.49 14.75 -3.17
CA LEU A 221 -7.84 14.94 -2.63
C LEU A 221 -8.78 13.81 -3.06
N THR A 222 -8.74 13.41 -4.33
CA THR A 222 -9.53 12.29 -4.83
C THR A 222 -9.18 11.01 -4.10
N ALA A 223 -7.90 10.66 -3.97
CA ALA A 223 -7.50 9.44 -3.26
C ALA A 223 -7.89 9.47 -1.77
N ALA A 224 -7.80 10.63 -1.11
CA ALA A 224 -8.20 10.76 0.28
C ALA A 224 -9.71 10.56 0.48
N ARG A 225 -10.54 11.07 -0.43
CA ARG A 225 -11.99 10.87 -0.42
C ARG A 225 -12.39 9.45 -0.81
N ASP A 226 -11.70 8.85 -1.78
CA ASP A 226 -11.92 7.43 -2.11
C ASP A 226 -11.58 6.52 -0.92
N ILE A 227 -10.55 6.85 -0.13
CA ILE A 227 -10.27 6.14 1.14
C ILE A 227 -11.41 6.37 2.12
N LEU A 228 -11.90 7.59 2.28
CA LEU A 228 -13.03 7.90 3.15
C LEU A 228 -14.30 7.13 2.76
N ASP A 229 -14.60 7.01 1.47
CA ASP A 229 -15.72 6.20 0.98
C ASP A 229 -15.58 4.72 1.37
N LEU A 230 -14.34 4.18 1.33
CA LEU A 230 -14.06 2.83 1.84
C LEU A 230 -14.26 2.73 3.36
N ILE A 231 -13.92 3.77 4.14
CA ILE A 231 -14.20 3.81 5.59
C ILE A 231 -15.72 3.82 5.82
N TYR A 232 -16.49 4.65 5.11
CA TYR A 232 -17.95 4.68 5.20
C TYR A 232 -18.58 3.33 4.85
N ALA A 233 -18.15 2.72 3.75
CA ALA A 233 -18.63 1.40 3.35
C ALA A 233 -18.37 0.35 4.43
N LEU A 234 -17.17 0.34 5.04
CA LEU A 234 -16.87 -0.56 6.14
C LEU A 234 -17.74 -0.31 7.37
N HIS A 235 -17.90 0.96 7.77
CA HIS A 235 -18.75 1.36 8.91
C HIS A 235 -20.24 1.09 8.68
N SER A 236 -20.69 0.94 7.43
CA SER A 236 -22.06 0.54 7.11
C SER A 236 -22.36 -0.94 7.41
N THR A 237 -21.33 -1.73 7.72
CA THR A 237 -21.44 -3.14 8.09
C THR A 237 -21.44 -3.31 9.62
N SER A 238 -21.79 -4.50 10.09
CA SER A 238 -21.66 -4.89 11.50
C SER A 238 -20.24 -5.33 11.91
N TYR A 239 -19.24 -5.13 11.05
CA TYR A 239 -17.88 -5.60 11.28
C TYR A 239 -17.19 -4.82 12.42
N ASP A 240 -16.54 -5.54 13.35
CA ASP A 240 -15.72 -4.92 14.39
C ASP A 240 -14.40 -4.42 13.80
N ILE A 241 -14.37 -3.13 13.42
CA ILE A 241 -13.20 -2.48 12.82
C ILE A 241 -11.92 -2.58 13.68
N THR A 242 -12.03 -2.88 14.97
CA THR A 242 -10.87 -3.05 15.85
C THR A 242 -10.09 -4.35 15.60
N LEU A 243 -10.64 -5.26 14.78
CA LEU A 243 -10.01 -6.52 14.36
C LEU A 243 -9.21 -6.39 13.05
N MET A 244 -9.15 -5.21 12.44
CA MET A 244 -8.42 -5.01 11.19
C MET A 244 -6.91 -4.98 11.39
N ASP A 245 -6.18 -5.30 10.31
CA ASP A 245 -4.73 -5.09 10.25
C ASP A 245 -4.36 -3.60 10.32
N PHE A 246 -3.21 -3.31 10.95
CA PHE A 246 -2.76 -1.94 11.18
C PHE A 246 -2.52 -1.15 9.89
N SER A 247 -2.25 -1.84 8.76
CA SER A 247 -2.04 -1.21 7.46
C SER A 247 -3.25 -0.39 7.00
N CYS A 248 -4.47 -0.79 7.39
CA CYS A 248 -5.69 -0.04 7.10
C CYS A 248 -5.66 1.33 7.77
N THR A 249 -5.27 1.39 9.04
CA THR A 249 -5.18 2.66 9.78
C THR A 249 -4.10 3.59 9.26
N SER A 250 -3.04 3.05 8.64
CA SER A 250 -2.01 3.85 7.98
C SER A 250 -2.57 4.58 6.75
N ALA A 251 -3.39 3.90 5.94
CA ALA A 251 -4.09 4.52 4.80
C ALA A 251 -5.06 5.62 5.26
N TRP A 252 -5.83 5.36 6.31
CA TRP A 252 -6.75 6.34 6.90
C TRP A 252 -6.01 7.56 7.46
N TYR A 253 -4.88 7.34 8.13
CA TYR A 253 -4.02 8.41 8.61
C TYR A 253 -3.52 9.30 7.46
N MET A 254 -3.08 8.69 6.36
CA MET A 254 -2.63 9.42 5.19
C MET A 254 -3.74 10.25 4.53
N SER A 255 -4.96 9.70 4.40
CA SER A 255 -6.10 10.47 3.90
C SER A 255 -6.46 11.63 4.83
N GLY A 256 -6.44 11.41 6.15
CA GLY A 256 -6.64 12.46 7.15
C GLY A 256 -5.64 13.61 7.01
N ARG A 257 -4.34 13.32 6.81
CA ARG A 257 -3.32 14.36 6.56
C ARG A 257 -3.61 15.16 5.31
N VAL A 258 -4.05 14.51 4.23
CA VAL A 258 -4.44 15.20 3.00
C VAL A 258 -5.64 16.11 3.27
N LEU A 259 -6.70 15.60 3.89
CA LEU A 259 -7.91 16.39 4.22
C LEU A 259 -7.57 17.60 5.09
N ALA A 260 -6.70 17.45 6.10
CA ALA A 260 -6.24 18.56 6.93
C ALA A 260 -5.47 19.63 6.12
N ARG A 261 -4.65 19.24 5.14
CA ARG A 261 -3.98 20.20 4.23
C ARG A 261 -4.97 20.97 3.37
N PHE A 262 -6.03 20.33 2.90
CA PHE A 262 -7.09 21.02 2.13
C PHE A 262 -7.95 21.91 3.03
N LEU A 263 -8.25 21.46 4.25
CA LEU A 263 -8.97 22.25 5.26
C LEU A 263 -8.22 23.54 5.58
N GLN A 264 -6.89 23.47 5.72
CA GLN A 264 -6.06 24.66 5.89
C GLN A 264 -6.27 25.70 4.80
N VAL A 265 -6.24 25.29 3.52
CA VAL A 265 -6.45 26.21 2.39
C VAL A 265 -7.86 26.78 2.39
N ALA A 266 -8.86 25.97 2.75
CA ALA A 266 -10.24 26.43 2.87
C ALA A 266 -10.41 27.48 3.99
N LEU A 267 -9.72 27.30 5.12
CA LEU A 267 -9.66 28.27 6.23
C LEU A 267 -8.97 29.57 5.81
N GLU A 268 -7.81 29.47 5.13
CA GLU A 268 -7.08 30.63 4.61
C GLU A 268 -7.91 31.44 3.60
N SER A 269 -8.81 30.76 2.86
CA SER A 269 -9.66 31.35 1.83
C SER A 269 -11.05 31.74 2.33
N ASP A 270 -11.34 31.56 3.63
CA ASP A 270 -12.65 31.79 4.27
C ASP A 270 -13.84 31.12 3.54
N SER A 271 -13.60 29.93 2.98
CA SER A 271 -14.62 29.18 2.24
C SER A 271 -15.47 28.33 3.17
N GLN A 272 -16.53 28.93 3.74
CA GLN A 272 -17.37 28.31 4.77
C GLN A 272 -17.96 26.94 4.37
N GLU A 273 -18.38 26.79 3.11
CA GLU A 273 -18.87 25.50 2.59
C GLU A 273 -17.77 24.43 2.63
N GLN A 274 -16.58 24.74 2.11
CA GLN A 274 -15.46 23.79 2.08
C GLN A 274 -14.94 23.48 3.48
N ILE A 275 -14.89 24.48 4.37
CA ILE A 275 -14.51 24.31 5.77
C ILE A 275 -15.45 23.30 6.43
N SER A 276 -16.76 23.46 6.26
CA SER A 276 -17.76 22.56 6.84
C SER A 276 -17.59 21.12 6.33
N THR A 277 -17.50 20.94 5.01
CA THR A 277 -17.35 19.62 4.39
C THR A 277 -16.05 18.93 4.83
N LEU A 278 -14.90 19.59 4.67
CA LEU A 278 -13.60 19.00 4.98
C LEU A 278 -13.44 18.73 6.48
N SER A 279 -14.04 19.55 7.34
CA SER A 279 -14.04 19.29 8.80
C SER A 279 -14.84 18.04 9.14
N ALA A 280 -15.99 17.83 8.52
CA ALA A 280 -16.80 16.62 8.73
C ALA A 280 -16.09 15.36 8.20
N GLU A 281 -15.51 15.44 6.99
CA GLU A 281 -14.72 14.38 6.38
C GLU A 281 -13.52 13.99 7.27
N LEU A 282 -12.72 14.97 7.70
CA LEU A 282 -11.57 14.75 8.58
C LEU A 282 -11.97 14.21 9.95
N GLY A 283 -13.04 14.74 10.54
CA GLY A 283 -13.57 14.29 11.82
C GLY A 283 -13.99 12.83 11.79
N PHE A 284 -14.59 12.37 10.69
CA PHE A 284 -14.95 10.96 10.53
C PHE A 284 -13.72 10.05 10.43
N VAL A 285 -12.69 10.45 9.66
CA VAL A 285 -11.41 9.72 9.61
C VAL A 285 -10.79 9.60 11.01
N GLN A 286 -10.72 10.70 11.76
CA GLN A 286 -10.19 10.72 13.12
C GLN A 286 -10.99 9.79 14.05
N LEU A 287 -12.32 9.83 13.97
CA LEU A 287 -13.20 8.95 14.76
C LEU A 287 -12.88 7.48 14.49
N SER A 288 -12.79 7.09 13.22
CA SER A 288 -12.51 5.71 12.82
C SER A 288 -11.14 5.24 13.31
N ILE A 289 -10.08 6.05 13.17
CA ILE A 289 -8.75 5.68 13.66
C ILE A 289 -8.76 5.56 15.20
N ASN A 290 -9.39 6.50 15.91
CA ASN A 290 -9.49 6.46 17.38
C ASN A 290 -10.23 5.21 17.87
N LYS A 291 -11.23 4.74 17.13
CA LYS A 291 -11.93 3.49 17.47
C LYS A 291 -10.99 2.28 17.43
N VAL A 292 -10.16 2.17 16.39
CA VAL A 292 -9.16 1.08 16.27
C VAL A 292 -8.02 1.25 17.29
N ALA A 293 -7.65 2.49 17.61
CA ALA A 293 -6.64 2.83 18.61
C ALA A 293 -6.96 2.30 20.02
N GLN A 294 -8.22 1.97 20.32
CA GLN A 294 -8.62 1.34 21.58
C GLN A 294 -7.98 -0.04 21.79
N ARG A 295 -7.57 -0.73 20.71
CA ARG A 295 -6.96 -2.07 20.78
C ARG A 295 -5.57 -2.15 20.17
N ILE A 296 -5.23 -1.29 19.21
CA ILE A 296 -3.97 -1.37 18.43
C ILE A 296 -3.06 -0.18 18.75
N PRO A 297 -1.90 -0.37 19.40
CA PRO A 297 -0.99 0.71 19.76
C PRO A 297 -0.49 1.55 18.58
N LEU A 298 -0.24 0.93 17.42
CA LEU A 298 0.16 1.66 16.22
C LEU A 298 -0.95 2.59 15.70
N ALA A 299 -2.22 2.16 15.81
CA ALA A 299 -3.35 3.02 15.45
C ALA A 299 -3.47 4.21 16.41
N TYR A 300 -3.14 4.03 17.69
CA TYR A 300 -3.04 5.14 18.64
C TYR A 300 -1.95 6.15 18.24
N SER A 301 -0.78 5.68 17.81
CA SER A 301 0.26 6.56 17.26
C SER A 301 -0.24 7.35 16.05
N HIS A 302 -0.92 6.68 15.10
CA HIS A 302 -1.53 7.36 13.94
C HIS A 302 -2.57 8.42 14.35
N ALA A 303 -3.47 8.09 15.28
CA ALA A 303 -4.49 9.03 15.77
C ALA A 303 -3.84 10.27 16.41
N LYS A 304 -2.83 10.06 17.27
CA LYS A 304 -2.10 11.14 17.94
C LYS A 304 -1.39 12.04 16.94
N ILE A 305 -0.62 11.46 16.01
CA ILE A 305 0.13 12.24 15.03
C ILE A 305 -0.82 13.02 14.11
N LEU A 306 -1.94 12.43 13.69
CA LEU A 306 -2.95 13.14 12.89
C LEU A 306 -3.59 14.29 13.67
N HIS A 307 -3.91 14.08 14.94
CA HIS A 307 -4.46 15.13 15.80
C HIS A 307 -3.47 16.29 15.94
N ASP A 308 -2.22 16.00 16.32
CA ASP A 308 -1.17 17.01 16.49
C ASP A 308 -0.95 17.80 15.18
N PHE A 309 -0.88 17.09 14.04
CA PHE A 309 -0.78 17.70 12.71
C PHE A 309 -1.99 18.59 12.37
N THR A 310 -3.20 18.15 12.71
CA THR A 310 -4.43 18.91 12.45
C THR A 310 -4.45 20.20 13.27
N VAL A 311 -4.06 20.14 14.55
CA VAL A 311 -3.97 21.31 15.43
C VAL A 311 -2.92 22.29 14.93
N GLU A 312 -1.75 21.81 14.52
CA GLU A 312 -0.69 22.65 13.96
C GLU A 312 -1.14 23.34 12.66
N THR A 313 -1.83 22.61 11.79
CA THR A 313 -2.15 23.07 10.44
C THR A 313 -3.42 23.92 10.38
N CYS A 314 -4.45 23.58 11.16
CA CYS A 314 -5.80 24.16 11.10
C CYS A 314 -6.20 24.92 12.37
N GLY A 315 -5.46 24.80 13.47
CA GLY A 315 -5.77 25.42 14.76
C GLY A 315 -6.46 24.48 15.76
N THR A 316 -6.49 24.90 17.03
CA THR A 316 -6.94 24.08 18.17
C THR A 316 -8.43 23.71 18.14
N SER A 317 -9.27 24.51 17.47
CA SER A 317 -10.71 24.24 17.32
C SER A 317 -11.02 22.99 16.49
N PHE A 318 -10.05 22.50 15.71
CA PHE A 318 -10.19 21.32 14.85
C PHE A 318 -9.48 20.08 15.41
N GLY A 319 -8.84 20.20 16.58
CA GLY A 319 -8.33 19.05 17.32
C GLY A 319 -9.46 18.36 18.07
N PHE A 320 -9.83 17.14 17.68
CA PHE A 320 -10.77 16.33 18.45
C PHE A 320 -10.29 16.18 19.91
N SER A 321 -11.14 16.51 20.88
CA SER A 321 -10.82 16.38 22.31
C SER A 321 -10.45 14.93 22.62
N ARG A 322 -9.32 14.73 23.33
CA ARG A 322 -8.96 13.42 23.86
C ARG A 322 -10.08 12.96 24.80
N ALA A 323 -10.77 11.88 24.43
CA ALA A 323 -11.60 11.11 25.34
C ALA A 323 -10.75 10.04 26.00
#